data_AF-A0A1H3WJ08-F1
#
_entry.id   AF-A0A1H3WJ08-F1
#
_cell.length_a   1.000
_cell.length_b   1.000
_cell.length_c   1.000
_cell.angle_alpha   90.00
_cell.angle_beta   90.00
_cell.angle_gamma   90.00
#
_symmetry.space_group_name_H-M   'P 1'
#
loop_
_entity.id
_entity.type
_entity.pdbx_description
1 polymer ?
#
loop_
_entity_poly.entity_id
_entity_poly.type
_entity_poly.pdbx_seq_one_letter_code
_entity_poly.pdbx_strand_id
1 'polypeptide(L)'
;MALSKEQYDNIMLQYSQTRDRHRHELERRRHLVYAKIPEYKELEDRIPGLGLERLRSALFAAPAKSPQDEGDSTARSTSTASESGSRSIDRSGSVSFKDQIRKVSDEKRALLMRAGFPGDYLEPQYDCPDCHDTGYIGSQKCHCLRAREIEILYDQSHLKDLIRQQNFRTLSEQWYQGEDLQRFRKAVQVSRTFINNFRQDYENLYFYGTVGTGKSFLSICIAEQILNLGAPVLYFSASALFDRISSYVFGRARAEYQSFLDDLYGCDLLIIDDLGTEMTNSFVSAQLFSLLNERHLNRKSTIISTNLSLEELQDRYSDRIFSRITSNYTVCKLTGPDIRVLKKVRRNGTYKTS
;
A
#
# COMPACT_ATOMS: atom_id res chain seq x y z
N MET A 1 -7.87 9.89 -2.71
CA MET A 1 -7.28 11.12 -3.28
C MET A 1 -6.04 10.64 -4.02
N ALA A 2 -5.79 11.05 -5.25
CA ALA A 2 -4.49 10.75 -5.86
C ALA A 2 -3.48 11.79 -5.36
N LEU A 3 -2.25 11.37 -5.11
CA LEU A 3 -1.17 12.31 -4.79
C LEU A 3 -0.97 13.26 -5.97
N SER A 4 -0.70 14.54 -5.69
CA SER A 4 -0.20 15.41 -6.74
C SER A 4 1.16 14.89 -7.23
N LYS A 5 1.51 15.15 -8.49
CA LYS A 5 2.82 14.80 -9.04
C LYS A 5 3.95 15.31 -8.13
N GLU A 6 3.83 16.53 -7.62
CA GLU A 6 4.78 17.12 -6.69
C GLU A 6 4.89 16.35 -5.37
N GLN A 7 3.78 15.87 -4.81
CA GLN A 7 3.79 15.06 -3.59
C GLN A 7 4.42 13.69 -3.80
N TYR A 8 4.10 13.08 -4.95
CA TYR A 8 4.72 11.82 -5.35
C TYR A 8 6.24 11.99 -5.55
N ASP A 9 6.65 13.02 -6.28
CA ASP A 9 8.06 13.35 -6.51
C ASP A 9 8.78 13.63 -5.18
N ASN A 10 8.13 14.28 -4.22
CA ASN A 10 8.66 14.47 -2.87
C ASN A 10 8.85 13.15 -2.10
N ILE A 11 7.90 12.21 -2.19
CA ILE A 11 8.09 10.86 -1.61
C ILE A 11 9.30 10.19 -2.26
N MET A 12 9.38 10.19 -3.59
CA MET A 12 10.49 9.57 -4.31
C MET A 12 11.84 10.24 -4.00
N LEU A 13 11.83 11.56 -3.78
CA LEU A 13 13.00 12.29 -3.31
C LEU A 13 13.45 11.80 -1.93
N GLN A 14 12.52 11.54 -1.00
CA GLN A 14 12.85 10.96 0.31
C GLN A 14 13.49 9.58 0.18
N TYR A 15 12.94 8.69 -0.67
CA TYR A 15 13.56 7.39 -0.96
C TYR A 15 14.97 7.54 -1.56
N SER A 16 15.17 8.52 -2.46
CA SER A 16 16.50 8.82 -2.99
C SER A 16 17.47 9.29 -1.90
N GLN A 17 17.04 10.20 -1.05
CA GLN A 17 17.83 10.71 0.07
C GLN A 17 18.20 9.60 1.06
N THR A 18 17.27 8.69 1.37
CA THR A 18 17.55 7.51 2.22
C THR A 18 18.65 6.64 1.60
N ARG A 19 18.55 6.31 0.31
CA ARG A 19 19.58 5.53 -0.39
C ARG A 19 20.93 6.25 -0.42
N ASP A 20 20.94 7.56 -0.65
CA ASP A 20 22.17 8.36 -0.64
C ASP A 20 22.81 8.37 0.75
N ARG A 21 22.00 8.52 1.81
CA ARG A 21 22.44 8.40 3.20
C ARG A 21 23.07 7.03 3.49
N HIS A 22 22.41 5.94 3.09
CA HIS A 22 22.92 4.58 3.32
C HIS A 22 24.19 4.29 2.51
N ARG A 23 24.28 4.82 1.28
CA ARG A 23 25.50 4.75 0.47
C ARG A 23 26.66 5.47 1.15
N HIS A 24 26.45 6.71 1.60
CA HIS A 24 27.48 7.48 2.29
C HIS A 24 27.93 6.83 3.60
N GLU A 25 26.99 6.29 4.39
CA GLU A 25 27.35 5.57 5.61
C GLU A 25 28.13 4.28 5.30
N LEU A 26 27.76 3.55 4.24
CA LEU A 26 28.54 2.38 3.81
C LEU A 26 29.95 2.78 3.34
N GLU A 27 30.11 3.86 2.59
CA GLU A 27 31.42 4.37 2.17
C GLU A 27 32.27 4.78 3.37
N ARG A 28 31.66 5.45 4.36
CA ARG A 28 32.32 5.81 5.62
C ARG A 28 32.78 4.56 6.39
N ARG A 29 31.90 3.55 6.53
CA ARG A 29 32.24 2.26 7.15
C ARG A 29 33.40 1.59 6.41
N ARG A 30 33.38 1.61 5.07
CA ARG A 30 34.42 1.04 4.20
C ARG A 30 35.76 1.75 4.36
N HIS A 31 35.79 3.09 4.37
CA HIS A 31 37.01 3.86 4.62
C HIS A 31 37.61 3.54 6.00
N LEU A 32 36.76 3.41 7.02
CA LEU A 32 37.19 3.04 8.36
C LEU A 32 37.78 1.63 8.43
N VAL A 33 37.18 0.66 7.72
CA VAL A 33 37.73 -0.69 7.59
C VAL A 33 39.06 -0.68 6.85
N TYR A 34 39.18 -0.02 5.71
CA TYR A 34 40.43 0.02 4.94
C TYR A 34 41.57 0.69 5.71
N ALA A 35 41.27 1.72 6.52
CA ALA A 35 42.28 2.38 7.34
C ALA A 35 42.75 1.49 8.51
N LYS A 36 41.87 0.68 9.10
CA LYS A 36 42.20 -0.21 10.23
C LYS A 36 42.70 -1.60 9.81
N ILE A 37 42.30 -2.06 8.63
CA ILE A 37 42.57 -3.40 8.10
C ILE A 37 43.02 -3.28 6.63
N PRO A 38 44.26 -2.87 6.36
CA PRO A 38 44.78 -2.74 4.98
C PRO A 38 44.69 -4.06 4.18
N GLU A 39 44.89 -5.20 4.87
CA GLU A 39 44.77 -6.55 4.33
C GLU A 39 43.37 -6.82 3.73
N TYR A 40 42.32 -6.22 4.30
CA TYR A 40 40.96 -6.33 3.78
C TYR A 40 40.85 -5.68 2.40
N LYS A 41 41.49 -4.51 2.21
CA LYS A 41 41.51 -3.80 0.94
C LYS A 41 42.30 -4.58 -0.11
N GLU A 42 43.48 -5.09 0.24
CA GLU A 42 44.28 -5.94 -0.65
C GLU A 42 43.52 -7.18 -1.11
N LEU A 43 42.79 -7.82 -0.19
CA LEU A 43 41.96 -8.98 -0.49
C LEU A 43 40.78 -8.62 -1.42
N GLU A 44 40.22 -7.42 -1.29
CA GLU A 44 39.16 -6.91 -2.16
C GLU A 44 39.66 -6.55 -3.57
N ASP A 45 40.81 -5.90 -3.66
CA ASP A 45 41.44 -5.50 -4.93
C ASP A 45 41.88 -6.72 -5.77
N ARG A 46 42.04 -7.90 -5.15
CA ARG A 46 42.34 -9.17 -5.84
C ARG A 46 41.12 -9.80 -6.54
N ILE A 47 39.90 -9.44 -6.17
CA ILE A 47 38.66 -10.05 -6.70
C ILE A 47 38.47 -9.78 -8.21
N PRO A 48 38.64 -8.55 -8.74
CA PRO A 48 38.55 -8.29 -10.18
C PRO A 48 39.55 -9.13 -11.00
N GLY A 49 40.76 -9.35 -10.48
CA GLY A 49 41.79 -10.17 -11.10
C GLY A 49 41.37 -11.63 -11.28
N LEU A 50 40.71 -12.22 -10.28
CA LEU A 50 40.16 -13.58 -10.35
C LEU A 50 39.09 -13.73 -11.44
N GLY A 51 38.33 -12.66 -11.72
CA GLY A 51 37.34 -12.64 -12.81
C GLY A 51 37.97 -12.54 -14.20
N LEU A 52 39.00 -11.70 -14.35
CA LEU A 52 39.76 -11.54 -15.60
C LEU A 52 40.55 -12.79 -15.97
N GLU A 53 41.14 -13.48 -14.99
CA GLU A 53 41.84 -14.76 -15.21
C GLU A 53 40.91 -15.83 -15.78
N ARG A 54 39.64 -15.90 -15.34
CA ARG A 54 38.65 -16.81 -15.93
C ARG A 54 38.28 -16.44 -17.36
N LEU A 55 38.05 -15.15 -17.63
CA LEU A 55 37.76 -14.67 -18.98
C LEU A 55 38.91 -15.03 -19.93
N ARG A 56 40.14 -14.86 -19.45
CA ARG A 56 41.37 -15.23 -20.15
C ARG A 56 41.47 -16.75 -20.37
N SER A 57 41.30 -17.57 -19.34
CA SER A 57 41.34 -19.04 -19.44
C SER A 57 40.23 -19.62 -20.32
N ALA A 58 39.04 -19.02 -20.33
CA ALA A 58 37.94 -19.41 -21.20
C ALA A 58 38.20 -19.03 -22.67
N LEU A 59 38.79 -17.85 -22.90
CA LEU A 59 39.17 -17.37 -24.25
C LEU A 59 40.31 -18.21 -24.86
N PHE A 60 41.28 -18.66 -24.06
CA PHE A 60 42.40 -19.48 -24.53
C PHE A 60 42.11 -21.00 -24.56
N ALA A 61 40.92 -21.44 -24.15
CA ALA A 61 40.50 -22.85 -24.18
C ALA A 61 39.69 -23.25 -25.42
N ALA A 62 39.43 -22.34 -26.37
CA ALA A 62 38.72 -22.67 -27.61
C ALA A 62 39.69 -23.26 -28.67
N PRO A 63 39.43 -24.45 -29.25
CA PRO A 63 40.27 -24.99 -30.31
C PRO A 63 40.02 -24.24 -31.63
N ALA A 64 41.10 -23.92 -32.33
CA ALA A 64 41.06 -23.35 -33.67
C ALA A 64 40.32 -24.29 -34.63
N LYS A 65 39.27 -23.79 -35.31
CA LYS A 65 38.74 -24.40 -36.52
C LYS A 65 38.80 -23.38 -37.67
N SER A 66 39.45 -23.83 -38.75
CA SER A 66 39.69 -23.15 -40.02
C SER A 66 38.40 -22.91 -40.83
N PRO A 67 38.42 -21.98 -41.80
CA PRO A 67 37.22 -21.49 -42.48
C PRO A 67 36.84 -22.37 -43.69
N GLN A 68 35.55 -22.66 -43.85
CA GLN A 68 34.93 -23.03 -45.13
C GLN A 68 33.41 -22.75 -45.11
N ASP A 69 33.02 -21.87 -46.04
CA ASP A 69 31.84 -21.78 -46.90
C ASP A 69 30.40 -21.58 -46.36
N GLU A 70 29.94 -20.35 -46.62
CA GLU A 70 28.73 -19.91 -47.36
C GLU A 70 27.32 -20.41 -46.99
N GLY A 71 26.40 -19.42 -46.84
CA GLY A 71 25.00 -19.58 -47.23
C GLY A 71 23.97 -18.86 -46.35
N ASP A 72 23.66 -17.61 -46.72
CA ASP A 72 22.35 -16.91 -46.64
C ASP A 72 21.49 -17.00 -45.34
N SER A 73 21.37 -15.93 -44.55
CA SER A 73 20.27 -14.92 -44.60
C SER A 73 18.86 -15.56 -44.60
N THR A 74 17.89 -15.29 -43.70
CA THR A 74 17.50 -14.13 -42.92
C THR A 74 16.46 -14.56 -41.86
N ALA A 75 16.21 -13.68 -40.88
CA ALA A 75 15.00 -13.58 -40.03
C ALA A 75 14.91 -14.39 -38.70
N ARG A 76 15.25 -13.64 -37.61
CA ARG A 76 14.53 -13.48 -36.33
C ARG A 76 13.39 -14.48 -36.05
N SER A 77 13.51 -15.44 -35.12
CA SER A 77 13.62 -15.35 -33.64
C SER A 77 12.41 -14.73 -32.94
N THR A 78 11.81 -15.28 -31.88
CA THR A 78 11.91 -16.56 -31.16
C THR A 78 10.84 -16.49 -30.06
N SER A 79 10.10 -17.56 -29.86
CA SER A 79 9.21 -17.79 -28.73
C SER A 79 9.82 -18.84 -27.78
N THR A 80 9.81 -18.53 -26.49
CA THR A 80 9.48 -19.40 -25.34
C THR A 80 10.33 -20.63 -24.95
N ALA A 81 10.32 -20.85 -23.62
CA ALA A 81 10.60 -22.07 -22.84
C ALA A 81 12.09 -22.32 -22.53
N SER A 82 12.59 -22.17 -21.29
CA SER A 82 12.27 -22.84 -20.00
C SER A 82 12.91 -24.24 -19.83
N GLU A 83 13.57 -24.37 -18.67
CA GLU A 83 13.85 -25.58 -17.90
C GLU A 83 15.09 -26.47 -18.18
N SER A 84 15.96 -26.44 -17.16
CA SER A 84 16.51 -27.60 -16.42
C SER A 84 17.61 -28.47 -17.06
N GLY A 85 18.65 -28.74 -16.28
CA GLY A 85 19.69 -29.69 -16.65
C GLY A 85 20.94 -29.65 -15.77
N SER A 86 20.81 -30.13 -14.52
CA SER A 86 21.96 -30.53 -13.71
C SER A 86 22.50 -31.89 -14.18
N ARG A 87 23.76 -31.94 -14.65
CA ARG A 87 24.66 -33.11 -14.51
C ARG A 87 26.11 -32.77 -14.92
N SER A 88 26.92 -32.63 -13.87
CA SER A 88 28.33 -33.01 -13.69
C SER A 88 29.08 -33.67 -14.85
N ILE A 89 30.31 -33.19 -15.10
CA ILE A 89 31.56 -33.98 -15.21
C ILE A 89 32.73 -33.06 -14.79
N ASP A 90 33.32 -33.36 -13.63
CA ASP A 90 34.64 -32.87 -13.22
C ASP A 90 35.71 -33.72 -13.91
N ARG A 91 36.63 -33.09 -14.63
CA ARG A 91 37.97 -33.63 -14.91
C ARG A 91 38.97 -32.47 -14.91
N SER A 92 40.04 -32.66 -14.14
CA SER A 92 41.18 -31.76 -13.86
C SER A 92 40.94 -30.73 -12.74
N GLY A 93 41.81 -30.77 -11.71
CA GLY A 93 41.67 -30.07 -10.44
C GLY A 93 41.80 -28.55 -10.47
N SER A 94 40.83 -27.86 -11.09
CA SER A 94 40.62 -26.44 -10.84
C SER A 94 39.62 -26.28 -9.70
N VAL A 95 40.06 -25.70 -8.57
CA VAL A 95 39.16 -25.24 -7.50
C VAL A 95 38.02 -24.45 -8.14
N SER A 96 36.77 -24.86 -7.91
CA SER A 96 35.61 -24.18 -8.50
C SER A 96 35.64 -22.70 -8.10
N PHE A 97 35.48 -21.80 -9.06
CA PHE A 97 35.48 -20.35 -8.81
C PHE A 97 34.48 -19.92 -7.73
N LYS A 98 33.37 -20.67 -7.58
CA LYS A 98 32.41 -20.47 -6.48
C LYS A 98 33.07 -20.69 -5.12
N ASP A 99 33.95 -21.69 -5.00
CA ASP A 99 34.71 -21.96 -3.78
C ASP A 99 35.79 -20.90 -3.54
N GLN A 100 36.41 -20.36 -4.60
CA GLN A 100 37.37 -19.26 -4.48
C GLN A 100 36.69 -17.97 -3.99
N ILE A 101 35.53 -17.60 -4.56
CA ILE A 101 34.74 -16.44 -4.09
C ILE A 101 34.30 -16.63 -2.64
N ARG A 102 33.88 -17.86 -2.27
CA ARG A 102 33.46 -18.18 -0.91
C ARG A 102 34.61 -18.05 0.08
N LYS A 103 35.79 -18.60 -0.24
CA LYS A 103 37.00 -18.46 0.59
C LYS A 103 37.37 -17.00 0.82
N VAL A 104 37.36 -16.19 -0.23
CA VAL A 104 37.64 -14.75 -0.12
C VAL A 104 36.61 -14.04 0.75
N SER A 105 35.33 -14.41 0.65
CA SER A 105 34.25 -13.86 1.48
C SER A 105 34.40 -14.26 2.95
N ASP A 106 34.75 -15.51 3.23
CA ASP A 106 34.98 -16.03 4.58
C ASP A 106 36.21 -15.37 5.23
N GLU A 107 37.29 -15.18 4.46
CA GLU A 107 38.50 -14.45 4.89
C GLU A 107 38.21 -12.98 5.21
N LYS A 108 37.44 -12.29 4.36
CA LYS A 108 36.97 -10.91 4.60
C LYS A 108 36.18 -10.81 5.91
N ARG A 109 35.25 -11.74 6.13
CA ARG A 109 34.45 -11.80 7.36
C ARG A 109 35.32 -12.03 8.60
N ALA A 110 36.30 -12.94 8.51
CA ALA A 110 37.23 -13.22 9.61
C ALA A 110 38.14 -12.01 9.93
N LEU A 111 38.57 -11.25 8.92
CA LEU A 111 39.33 -10.01 9.09
C LEU A 111 38.51 -8.96 9.86
N LEU A 112 37.25 -8.73 9.47
CA LEU A 112 36.34 -7.81 10.16
C LEU A 112 36.18 -8.21 11.64
N MET A 113 35.86 -9.48 11.91
CA MET A 113 35.65 -9.99 13.27
C MET A 113 36.89 -9.86 14.16
N ARG A 114 38.09 -10.17 13.63
CA ARG A 114 39.35 -10.05 14.39
C ARG A 114 39.66 -8.60 14.78
N ALA A 115 39.26 -7.63 13.96
CA ALA A 115 39.42 -6.21 14.24
C ALA A 115 38.27 -5.62 15.10
N GLY A 116 37.34 -6.46 15.58
CA GLY A 116 36.23 -6.06 16.44
C GLY A 116 35.01 -5.52 15.69
N PHE A 117 34.92 -5.69 14.37
CA PHE A 117 33.74 -5.34 13.59
C PHE A 117 32.80 -6.54 13.43
N PRO A 118 31.47 -6.32 13.34
CA PRO A 118 30.54 -7.34 12.88
C PRO A 118 30.95 -7.93 11.51
N GLY A 119 30.63 -9.20 11.27
CA GLY A 119 31.01 -9.88 10.02
C GLY A 119 30.30 -9.33 8.77
N ASP A 120 29.15 -8.68 8.98
CA ASP A 120 28.27 -8.01 8.02
C ASP A 120 28.47 -6.48 8.04
N TYR A 121 29.53 -5.98 8.68
CA TYR A 121 29.72 -4.54 8.89
C TYR A 121 29.81 -3.71 7.61
N LEU A 122 30.16 -4.33 6.48
CA LEU A 122 30.18 -3.70 5.16
C LEU A 122 29.02 -4.14 4.26
N GLU A 123 28.01 -4.79 4.81
CA GLU A 123 26.78 -5.06 4.09
C GLU A 123 25.92 -3.77 4.02
N PRO A 124 25.26 -3.51 2.87
CA PRO A 124 24.30 -2.43 2.75
C PRO A 124 23.16 -2.57 3.77
N GLN A 125 22.77 -1.45 4.37
CA GLN A 125 21.61 -1.38 5.25
C GLN A 125 20.49 -0.65 4.52
N TYR A 126 19.25 -1.04 4.80
CA TYR A 126 18.05 -0.50 4.17
C TYR A 126 16.98 -0.22 5.22
N ASP A 127 16.19 0.84 5.02
CA ASP A 127 15.02 1.12 5.87
C ASP A 127 13.90 0.12 5.55
N CYS A 128 13.74 -0.25 4.28
CA CYS A 128 12.84 -1.31 3.82
C CYS A 128 13.63 -2.49 3.22
N PRO A 129 13.61 -3.68 3.85
CA PRO A 129 14.35 -4.84 3.36
C PRO A 129 13.77 -5.42 2.05
N ASP A 130 12.49 -5.16 1.74
CA ASP A 130 11.85 -5.77 0.56
C ASP A 130 12.15 -5.03 -0.74
N CYS A 131 12.16 -3.69 -0.70
CA CYS A 131 12.41 -2.86 -1.87
C CYS A 131 13.82 -2.24 -1.88
N HIS A 132 14.61 -2.42 -0.83
CA HIS A 132 15.92 -1.79 -0.65
C HIS A 132 15.86 -0.27 -0.86
N ASP A 133 14.87 0.36 -0.23
CA ASP A 133 14.62 1.81 -0.28
C ASP A 133 14.39 2.38 -1.69
N THR A 134 13.89 1.56 -2.61
CA THR A 134 13.46 2.04 -3.93
C THR A 134 11.99 2.44 -3.98
N GLY A 135 11.20 1.96 -3.02
CA GLY A 135 9.73 2.06 -3.05
C GLY A 135 9.06 1.05 -4.00
N TYR A 136 9.82 0.23 -4.73
CA TYR A 136 9.30 -0.69 -5.74
C TYR A 136 9.90 -2.10 -5.63
N ILE A 137 9.10 -3.11 -5.98
CA ILE A 137 9.54 -4.48 -6.18
C ILE A 137 9.26 -4.80 -7.66
N GLY A 138 10.30 -4.71 -8.49
CA GLY A 138 10.15 -4.76 -9.94
C GLY A 138 9.32 -3.57 -10.45
N SER A 139 8.20 -3.85 -11.12
CA SER A 139 7.26 -2.82 -11.60
C SER A 139 6.16 -2.48 -10.60
N GLN A 140 6.06 -3.21 -9.48
CA GLN A 140 4.99 -3.04 -8.51
C GLN A 140 5.44 -2.14 -7.36
N LYS A 141 4.57 -1.22 -6.92
CA LYS A 141 4.82 -0.42 -5.71
C LYS A 141 4.97 -1.35 -4.50
N CYS A 142 6.03 -1.15 -3.72
CA CYS A 142 6.23 -1.85 -2.47
C CYS A 142 5.20 -1.39 -1.42
N HIS A 143 4.97 -2.22 -0.39
CA HIS A 143 4.09 -1.87 0.72
C HIS A 143 4.51 -0.57 1.42
N CYS A 144 5.81 -0.32 1.58
CA CYS A 144 6.33 0.89 2.22
C CYS A 144 6.00 2.17 1.43
N LEU A 145 6.04 2.11 0.09
CA LEU A 145 5.66 3.24 -0.75
C LEU A 145 4.16 3.48 -0.63
N ARG A 146 3.34 2.43 -0.77
CA ARG A 146 1.88 2.52 -0.61
C ARG A 146 1.51 3.11 0.76
N ALA A 147 2.17 2.68 1.84
CA ALA A 147 1.96 3.20 3.19
C ALA A 147 2.27 4.70 3.30
N ARG A 148 3.33 5.17 2.65
CA ARG A 148 3.69 6.59 2.62
C ARG A 148 2.71 7.42 1.79
N GLU A 149 2.22 6.87 0.68
CA GLU A 149 1.19 7.51 -0.13
C GLU A 149 -0.11 7.68 0.67
N ILE A 150 -0.57 6.59 1.26
CA ILE A 150 -1.66 6.52 2.23
C ILE A 150 -1.52 7.62 3.29
N GLU A 151 -0.38 7.70 3.98
CA GLU A 151 -0.14 8.69 5.03
C GLU A 151 -0.35 10.13 4.57
N ILE A 152 0.22 10.51 3.42
CA ILE A 152 0.08 11.87 2.88
C ILE A 152 -1.36 12.17 2.48
N LEU A 153 -2.05 11.20 1.86
CA LEU A 153 -3.46 11.34 1.49
C LEU A 153 -4.36 11.48 2.72
N TYR A 154 -3.95 10.95 3.88
CA TYR A 154 -4.68 11.08 5.13
C TYR A 154 -4.44 12.37 5.88
N ASP A 155 -3.22 12.89 5.85
CA ASP A 155 -2.92 14.21 6.39
C ASP A 155 -3.75 15.29 5.65
N GLN A 156 -4.02 15.10 4.35
CA GLN A 156 -4.83 16.02 3.54
C GLN A 156 -6.35 15.89 3.73
N SER A 157 -6.84 14.70 4.11
CA SER A 157 -8.28 14.44 4.25
C SER A 157 -8.83 14.75 5.64
N HIS A 158 -8.03 15.37 6.53
CA HIS A 158 -8.31 15.50 7.96
C HIS A 158 -8.60 14.17 8.67
N LEU A 159 -8.41 13.02 8.01
CA LEU A 159 -8.76 11.72 8.57
C LEU A 159 -7.90 11.41 9.80
N LYS A 160 -6.66 11.87 9.84
CA LYS A 160 -5.78 11.70 11.01
C LYS A 160 -6.36 12.37 12.27
N ASP A 161 -6.94 13.56 12.13
CA ASP A 161 -7.59 14.25 13.24
C ASP A 161 -8.92 13.59 13.61
N LEU A 162 -9.67 13.11 12.61
CA LEU A 162 -10.88 12.32 12.83
C LEU A 162 -10.57 11.03 13.61
N ILE A 163 -9.56 10.26 13.22
CA ILE A 163 -9.13 9.00 13.87
C ILE A 163 -8.68 9.26 15.31
N ARG A 164 -7.93 10.34 15.56
CA ARG A 164 -7.52 10.71 16.93
C ARG A 164 -8.70 10.92 17.87
N GLN A 165 -9.81 11.45 17.36
CA GLN A 165 -11.00 11.77 18.15
C GLN A 165 -12.05 10.65 18.13
N GLN A 166 -12.10 9.87 17.04
CA GLN A 166 -13.14 8.89 16.75
C GLN A 166 -12.51 7.52 16.52
N ASN A 167 -12.49 6.69 17.56
CA ASN A 167 -11.93 5.35 17.52
C ASN A 167 -12.63 4.45 18.55
N PHE A 168 -12.35 3.15 18.51
CA PHE A 168 -12.97 2.21 19.44
C PHE A 168 -12.64 2.48 20.91
N ARG A 169 -11.57 3.24 21.22
CA ARG A 169 -11.23 3.63 22.60
C ARG A 169 -12.11 4.78 23.09
N THR A 170 -12.56 5.66 22.20
CA THR A 170 -13.48 6.77 22.51
C THR A 170 -14.96 6.40 22.33
N LEU A 171 -15.25 5.16 21.91
CA LEU A 171 -16.60 4.62 21.77
C LEU A 171 -17.30 4.59 23.13
N SER A 172 -18.54 5.09 23.16
CA SER A 172 -19.31 5.20 24.39
C SER A 172 -20.77 4.87 24.14
N GLU A 173 -21.26 3.83 24.82
CA GLU A 173 -22.65 3.38 24.72
C GLU A 173 -23.64 4.21 25.56
N GLN A 174 -23.14 5.06 26.47
CA GLN A 174 -23.97 5.82 27.42
C GLN A 174 -25.00 6.77 26.78
N TRP A 175 -24.88 7.03 25.47
CA TRP A 175 -25.72 7.95 24.71
C TRP A 175 -26.88 7.26 23.99
N TYR A 176 -26.98 5.93 24.09
CA TYR A 176 -28.02 5.12 23.46
C TYR A 176 -28.87 4.44 24.53
N GLN A 177 -30.16 4.22 24.23
CA GLN A 177 -31.10 3.55 25.14
C GLN A 177 -32.03 2.62 24.35
N GLY A 178 -32.64 1.65 25.03
CA GLY A 178 -33.66 0.76 24.45
C GLY A 178 -33.20 0.04 23.17
N GLU A 179 -34.04 0.05 22.14
CA GLU A 179 -33.74 -0.55 20.83
C GLU A 179 -32.55 0.10 20.13
N ASP A 180 -32.34 1.41 20.31
CA ASP A 180 -31.23 2.13 19.66
C ASP A 180 -29.88 1.62 20.16
N LEU A 181 -29.78 1.31 21.46
CA LEU A 181 -28.58 0.70 22.04
C LEU A 181 -28.33 -0.70 21.47
N GLN A 182 -29.38 -1.50 21.29
CA GLN A 182 -29.25 -2.85 20.71
C GLN A 182 -28.79 -2.76 19.25
N ARG A 183 -29.38 -1.86 18.46
CA ARG A 183 -28.97 -1.60 17.07
C ARG A 183 -27.51 -1.13 17.00
N PHE A 184 -27.11 -0.21 17.88
CA PHE A 184 -25.74 0.28 17.93
C PHE A 184 -24.75 -0.82 18.30
N ARG A 185 -25.03 -1.62 19.34
CA ARG A 185 -24.19 -2.78 19.73
C ARG A 185 -24.04 -3.79 18.60
N LYS A 186 -25.13 -4.10 17.90
CA LYS A 186 -25.09 -4.97 16.71
C LYS A 186 -24.19 -4.38 15.63
N ALA A 187 -24.31 -3.08 15.33
CA ALA A 187 -23.45 -2.41 14.36
C ALA A 187 -21.97 -2.43 14.78
N VAL A 188 -21.66 -2.26 16.07
CA VAL A 188 -20.30 -2.39 16.62
C VAL A 188 -19.78 -3.82 16.46
N GLN A 189 -20.60 -4.83 16.75
CA GLN A 189 -20.23 -6.24 16.57
C GLN A 189 -19.93 -6.55 15.10
N VAL A 190 -20.81 -6.14 14.19
CA VAL A 190 -20.60 -6.28 12.73
C VAL A 190 -19.30 -5.59 12.30
N SER A 191 -19.04 -4.39 12.81
CA SER A 191 -17.80 -3.66 12.52
C SER A 191 -16.55 -4.42 12.99
N ARG A 192 -16.60 -5.03 14.18
CA ARG A 192 -15.48 -5.85 14.69
C ARG A 192 -15.28 -7.12 13.88
N THR A 193 -16.35 -7.82 13.51
CA THR A 193 -16.28 -9.01 12.65
C THR A 193 -15.66 -8.67 11.30
N PHE A 194 -16.14 -7.58 10.67
CA PHE A 194 -15.58 -7.09 9.41
C PHE A 194 -14.07 -6.84 9.49
N ILE A 195 -13.59 -6.21 10.57
CA ILE A 195 -12.16 -5.93 10.77
C ILE A 195 -11.36 -7.23 10.91
N ASN A 196 -11.85 -8.17 11.73
CA ASN A 196 -11.16 -9.44 11.98
C ASN A 196 -11.03 -10.28 10.70
N ASN A 197 -12.03 -10.21 9.83
CA ASN A 197 -12.10 -11.01 8.61
C ASN A 197 -11.63 -10.24 7.36
N PHE A 198 -11.18 -8.99 7.50
CA PHE A 198 -10.96 -8.06 6.37
C PHE A 198 -10.05 -8.60 5.25
N ARG A 199 -9.04 -9.40 5.59
CA ARG A 199 -8.10 -9.99 4.61
C ARG A 199 -8.58 -11.32 4.01
N GLN A 200 -9.62 -11.91 4.57
CA GLN A 200 -10.09 -13.26 4.24
C GLN A 200 -11.41 -13.21 3.48
N ASP A 201 -12.33 -12.35 3.92
CA ASP A 201 -13.69 -12.27 3.40
C ASP A 201 -13.90 -10.98 2.62
N TYR A 202 -14.60 -11.07 1.49
CA TYR A 202 -15.10 -9.91 0.78
C TYR A 202 -16.47 -9.52 1.34
N GLU A 203 -16.50 -8.44 2.09
CA GLU A 203 -17.71 -7.89 2.71
C GLU A 203 -17.83 -6.39 2.43
N ASN A 204 -19.06 -5.88 2.45
CA ASN A 204 -19.35 -4.45 2.40
C ASN A 204 -20.30 -4.07 3.53
N LEU A 205 -20.18 -2.85 4.06
CA LEU A 205 -21.05 -2.38 5.14
C LEU A 205 -21.84 -1.16 4.70
N TYR A 206 -23.12 -1.13 5.08
CA TYR A 206 -24.00 -0.02 4.78
C TYR A 206 -24.64 0.50 6.07
N PHE A 207 -24.20 1.66 6.53
CA PHE A 207 -24.72 2.33 7.72
C PHE A 207 -25.77 3.38 7.33
N TYR A 208 -27.00 3.25 7.83
CA TYR A 208 -28.06 4.21 7.52
C TYR A 208 -28.94 4.55 8.72
N GLY A 209 -29.66 5.67 8.66
CA GLY A 209 -30.61 6.10 9.69
C GLY A 209 -30.38 7.53 10.16
N THR A 210 -30.89 7.90 11.33
CA THR A 210 -31.01 9.32 11.73
C THR A 210 -29.67 10.01 11.97
N VAL A 211 -29.64 11.33 11.80
CA VAL A 211 -28.44 12.16 11.97
C VAL A 211 -27.87 12.05 13.38
N GLY A 212 -26.54 12.06 13.50
CA GLY A 212 -25.87 12.14 14.80
C GLY A 212 -25.84 10.83 15.62
N THR A 213 -26.22 9.69 15.04
CA THR A 213 -26.29 8.39 15.72
C THR A 213 -25.00 7.56 15.69
N GLY A 214 -23.93 8.05 15.06
CA GLY A 214 -22.61 7.41 15.08
C GLY A 214 -22.24 6.57 13.84
N LYS A 215 -22.93 6.75 12.71
CA LYS A 215 -22.58 6.07 11.44
C LYS A 215 -21.15 6.38 10.97
N SER A 216 -20.84 7.67 10.75
CA SER A 216 -19.48 8.11 10.36
C SER A 216 -18.44 7.72 11.42
N PHE A 217 -18.81 7.77 12.70
CA PHE A 217 -17.93 7.35 13.80
C PHE A 217 -17.50 5.89 13.66
N LEU A 218 -18.44 4.97 13.38
CA LEU A 218 -18.10 3.55 13.15
C LEU A 218 -17.24 3.37 11.91
N SER A 219 -17.53 4.08 10.81
CA SER A 219 -16.70 4.05 9.59
C SER A 219 -15.25 4.47 9.89
N ILE A 220 -15.05 5.52 10.69
CA ILE A 220 -13.70 5.99 11.09
C ILE A 220 -13.02 5.00 12.03
N CYS A 221 -13.76 4.39 12.97
CA CYS A 221 -13.22 3.34 13.84
C CYS A 221 -12.71 2.14 13.01
N ILE A 222 -13.44 1.74 11.98
CA ILE A 222 -13.01 0.68 11.06
C ILE A 222 -11.79 1.13 10.28
N ALA A 223 -11.81 2.35 9.71
CA ALA A 223 -10.70 2.90 8.95
C ALA A 223 -9.37 2.85 9.72
N GLU A 224 -9.37 3.31 10.98
CA GLU A 224 -8.19 3.27 11.86
C GLU A 224 -7.64 1.83 11.97
N GLN A 225 -8.50 0.85 12.25
CA GLN A 225 -8.06 -0.52 12.46
C GLN A 225 -7.52 -1.15 11.18
N ILE A 226 -8.16 -0.90 10.02
CA ILE A 226 -7.66 -1.40 8.74
C ILE A 226 -6.35 -0.72 8.33
N LEU A 227 -6.18 0.57 8.64
CA LEU A 227 -4.90 1.27 8.46
C LEU A 227 -3.80 0.67 9.32
N ASN A 228 -4.09 0.32 10.57
CA ASN A 228 -3.13 -0.36 11.45
C ASN A 228 -2.76 -1.77 10.95
N LEU A 229 -3.59 -2.40 10.13
CA LEU A 229 -3.26 -3.64 9.41
C LEU A 229 -2.36 -3.41 8.19
N GLY A 230 -2.05 -2.15 7.84
CA GLY A 230 -1.23 -1.77 6.69
C GLY A 230 -1.97 -1.86 5.34
N ALA A 231 -3.31 -1.81 5.35
CA ALA A 231 -4.11 -1.86 4.12
C ALA A 231 -4.49 -0.44 3.63
N PRO A 232 -4.41 -0.16 2.31
CA PRO A 232 -4.92 1.09 1.74
C PRO A 232 -6.41 1.26 1.97
N VAL A 233 -6.76 2.21 2.82
CA VAL A 233 -8.12 2.75 2.93
C VAL A 233 -8.22 3.99 1.99
N LEU A 234 -9.42 4.44 1.64
CA LEU A 234 -9.70 5.78 1.14
C LEU A 234 -11.00 6.27 1.80
N TYR A 235 -11.02 7.52 2.26
CA TYR A 235 -12.18 8.12 2.92
C TYR A 235 -12.61 9.40 2.19
N PHE A 236 -13.90 9.52 1.89
CA PHE A 236 -14.49 10.72 1.32
C PHE A 236 -15.88 10.96 1.91
N SER A 237 -16.27 12.23 2.06
CA SER A 237 -17.70 12.55 2.00
C SER A 237 -18.19 12.33 0.56
N ALA A 238 -19.44 11.92 0.39
CA ALA A 238 -20.02 11.70 -0.93
C ALA A 238 -19.95 12.95 -1.80
N SER A 239 -20.24 14.13 -1.23
CA SER A 239 -20.06 15.43 -1.90
C SER A 239 -18.65 15.62 -2.44
N ALA A 240 -17.63 15.48 -1.60
CA ALA A 240 -16.24 15.67 -2.00
C ALA A 240 -15.77 14.63 -3.04
N LEU A 241 -16.29 13.40 -2.97
CA LEU A 241 -16.01 12.35 -3.95
C LEU A 241 -16.55 12.73 -5.33
N PHE A 242 -17.84 13.08 -5.42
CA PHE A 242 -18.48 13.37 -6.71
C PHE A 242 -18.08 14.72 -7.30
N ASP A 243 -17.81 15.72 -6.47
CA ASP A 243 -17.23 16.99 -6.92
C ASP A 243 -15.86 16.74 -7.56
N ARG A 244 -15.04 15.89 -6.94
CA ARG A 244 -13.73 15.52 -7.47
C ARG A 244 -13.85 14.72 -8.77
N ILE A 245 -14.72 13.72 -8.85
CA ILE A 245 -14.98 12.97 -10.10
C ILE A 245 -15.41 13.94 -11.21
N SER A 246 -16.34 14.85 -10.91
CA SER A 246 -16.84 15.84 -11.86
C SER A 246 -15.71 16.77 -12.34
N SER A 247 -14.86 17.26 -11.43
CA SER A 247 -13.75 18.15 -11.78
C SER A 247 -12.77 17.53 -12.78
N TYR A 248 -12.55 16.23 -12.69
CA TYR A 248 -11.67 15.52 -13.61
C TYR A 248 -12.33 15.23 -14.96
N VAL A 249 -13.62 14.83 -14.95
CA VAL A 249 -14.37 14.54 -16.18
C VAL A 249 -14.55 15.80 -17.04
N PHE A 250 -14.78 16.95 -16.42
CA PHE A 250 -14.92 18.24 -17.11
C PHE A 250 -13.59 19.01 -17.27
N GLY A 251 -12.50 18.50 -16.69
CA GLY A 251 -11.17 19.09 -16.76
C GLY A 251 -10.35 18.63 -17.98
N ARG A 252 -9.12 19.16 -18.12
CA ARG A 252 -8.19 18.77 -19.20
C ARG A 252 -7.14 17.72 -18.77
N ALA A 253 -7.24 17.18 -17.55
CA ALA A 253 -6.22 16.32 -16.93
C ALA A 253 -6.59 14.82 -16.99
N ARG A 254 -6.63 14.25 -18.21
CA ARG A 254 -7.09 12.86 -18.44
C ARG A 254 -6.22 11.79 -17.77
N ALA A 255 -4.90 12.02 -17.65
CA ALA A 255 -3.99 11.07 -17.00
C ALA A 255 -4.18 11.02 -15.48
N GLU A 256 -4.36 12.19 -14.84
CA GLU A 256 -4.64 12.27 -13.40
C GLU A 256 -5.98 11.65 -13.04
N TYR A 257 -6.98 11.81 -13.92
CA TYR A 257 -8.28 11.16 -13.76
C TYR A 257 -8.17 9.64 -13.72
N GLN A 258 -7.42 9.05 -14.66
CA GLN A 258 -7.26 7.59 -14.71
C GLN A 258 -6.57 7.08 -13.44
N SER A 259 -5.48 7.72 -13.01
CA SER A 259 -4.79 7.36 -11.77
C SER A 259 -5.72 7.43 -10.56
N PHE A 260 -6.56 8.47 -10.48
CA PHE A 260 -7.52 8.63 -9.40
C PHE A 260 -8.58 7.52 -9.38
N LEU A 261 -9.08 7.13 -10.55
CA LEU A 261 -10.01 5.99 -10.66
C LEU A 261 -9.33 4.67 -10.30
N ASP A 262 -8.09 4.45 -10.73
CA ASP A 262 -7.33 3.24 -10.40
C ASP A 262 -7.14 3.12 -8.88
N ASP A 263 -6.86 4.23 -8.19
CA ASP A 263 -6.80 4.27 -6.72
C ASP A 263 -8.17 3.98 -6.09
N LEU A 264 -9.24 4.59 -6.60
CA LEU A 264 -10.61 4.38 -6.11
C LEU A 264 -11.10 2.95 -6.31
N TYR A 265 -10.74 2.30 -7.41
CA TYR A 265 -11.13 0.93 -7.72
C TYR A 265 -10.21 -0.10 -7.04
N GLY A 266 -8.93 0.25 -6.85
CA GLY A 266 -7.89 -0.66 -6.38
C GLY A 266 -7.65 -0.64 -4.87
N CYS A 267 -8.02 0.42 -4.14
CA CYS A 267 -7.84 0.47 -2.69
C CYS A 267 -8.61 -0.65 -1.96
N ASP A 268 -8.03 -1.17 -0.87
CA ASP A 268 -8.57 -2.31 -0.14
C ASP A 268 -9.89 -1.97 0.55
N LEU A 269 -10.02 -0.73 1.06
CA LEU A 269 -11.26 -0.23 1.64
C LEU A 269 -11.59 1.17 1.11
N LEU A 270 -12.78 1.34 0.55
CA LEU A 270 -13.33 2.67 0.23
C LEU A 270 -14.45 3.01 1.19
N ILE A 271 -14.41 4.19 1.78
CA ILE A 271 -15.44 4.74 2.65
C ILE A 271 -16.07 5.96 1.98
N ILE A 272 -17.37 5.86 1.73
CA ILE A 272 -18.22 6.93 1.21
C ILE A 272 -19.14 7.37 2.34
N ASP A 273 -18.79 8.47 3.01
CA ASP A 273 -19.52 9.01 4.14
C ASP A 273 -20.59 10.02 3.71
N ASP A 274 -21.73 10.04 4.41
CA ASP A 274 -22.83 10.98 4.16
C ASP A 274 -23.34 10.98 2.70
N LEU A 275 -23.55 9.80 2.12
CA LEU A 275 -24.21 9.64 0.81
C LEU A 275 -25.60 10.28 0.81
N GLY A 276 -25.92 11.06 -0.21
CA GLY A 276 -27.14 11.89 -0.26
C GLY A 276 -26.93 13.36 0.09
N THR A 277 -25.70 13.80 0.36
CA THR A 277 -25.38 15.23 0.58
C THR A 277 -24.96 15.94 -0.71
N GLU A 278 -24.58 15.18 -1.73
CA GLU A 278 -24.21 15.65 -3.06
C GLU A 278 -25.42 16.10 -3.89
N MET A 279 -25.13 16.91 -4.92
CA MET A 279 -26.10 17.28 -5.95
C MET A 279 -26.36 16.07 -6.86
N THR A 280 -27.35 15.26 -6.51
CA THR A 280 -27.65 14.04 -7.25
C THR A 280 -28.28 14.37 -8.61
N ASN A 281 -27.72 13.78 -9.66
CA ASN A 281 -28.22 13.82 -11.03
C ASN A 281 -27.93 12.47 -11.71
N SER A 282 -28.43 12.28 -12.93
CA SER A 282 -28.23 11.03 -13.68
C SER A 282 -26.75 10.67 -13.86
N PHE A 283 -25.88 11.67 -13.98
CA PHE A 283 -24.43 11.47 -14.07
C PHE A 283 -23.86 10.93 -12.76
N VAL A 284 -24.14 11.54 -11.61
CA VAL A 284 -23.69 11.07 -10.29
C VAL A 284 -24.18 9.64 -10.02
N SER A 285 -25.44 9.34 -10.31
CA SER A 285 -25.98 7.98 -10.15
C SER A 285 -25.26 6.97 -11.07
N ALA A 286 -24.93 7.35 -12.31
CA ALA A 286 -24.14 6.49 -13.20
C ALA A 286 -22.71 6.27 -12.71
N GLN A 287 -22.06 7.30 -12.15
CA GLN A 287 -20.72 7.19 -11.57
C GLN A 287 -20.71 6.33 -10.32
N LEU A 288 -21.67 6.53 -9.41
CA LEU A 288 -21.81 5.69 -8.22
C LEU A 288 -22.03 4.23 -8.63
N PHE A 289 -22.94 3.95 -9.56
CA PHE A 289 -23.18 2.59 -10.03
C PHE A 289 -21.92 1.93 -10.59
N SER A 290 -21.19 2.65 -11.46
CA SER A 290 -19.92 2.16 -12.03
C SER A 290 -18.89 1.88 -10.94
N LEU A 291 -18.72 2.79 -9.98
CA LEU A 291 -17.81 2.64 -8.86
C LEU A 291 -18.13 1.42 -8.00
N LEU A 292 -19.40 1.24 -7.60
CA LEU A 292 -19.80 0.08 -6.81
C LEU A 292 -19.64 -1.23 -7.61
N ASN A 293 -19.84 -1.18 -8.92
CA ASN A 293 -19.71 -2.35 -9.77
C ASN A 293 -18.25 -2.79 -9.94
N GLU A 294 -17.36 -1.87 -10.30
CA GLU A 294 -15.93 -2.16 -10.45
C GLU A 294 -15.32 -2.71 -9.16
N ARG A 295 -15.63 -2.08 -8.02
CA ARG A 295 -15.15 -2.56 -6.72
C ARG A 295 -15.70 -3.95 -6.38
N HIS A 296 -16.96 -4.23 -6.73
CA HIS A 296 -17.54 -5.55 -6.53
C HIS A 296 -16.86 -6.62 -7.38
N LEU A 297 -16.61 -6.34 -8.66
CA LEU A 297 -15.89 -7.25 -9.56
C LEU A 297 -14.46 -7.52 -9.05
N ASN A 298 -13.78 -6.49 -8.55
CA ASN A 298 -12.42 -6.58 -8.02
C ASN A 298 -12.34 -7.09 -6.58
N ARG A 299 -13.47 -7.48 -5.97
CA ARG A 299 -13.56 -7.94 -4.56
C ARG A 299 -12.92 -6.95 -3.57
N LYS A 300 -13.14 -5.65 -3.78
CA LYS A 300 -12.65 -4.57 -2.91
C LYS A 300 -13.75 -4.02 -2.03
N SER A 301 -13.53 -4.05 -0.71
CA SER A 301 -14.55 -3.76 0.30
C SER A 301 -14.95 -2.28 0.32
N THR A 302 -16.24 -2.02 0.49
CA THR A 302 -16.78 -0.66 0.50
C THR A 302 -17.68 -0.44 1.72
N ILE A 303 -17.52 0.71 2.38
CA ILE A 303 -18.40 1.16 3.45
C ILE A 303 -19.12 2.41 2.98
N ILE A 304 -20.43 2.41 3.11
CA ILE A 304 -21.27 3.56 2.81
C ILE A 304 -22.00 3.97 4.07
N SER A 305 -22.02 5.28 4.35
CA SER A 305 -22.86 5.85 5.39
C SER A 305 -23.87 6.84 4.77
N THR A 306 -25.10 6.88 5.27
CA THR A 306 -26.12 7.82 4.80
C THR A 306 -27.14 8.18 5.87
N ASN A 307 -27.73 9.37 5.75
CA ASN A 307 -28.91 9.76 6.52
C ASN A 307 -30.23 9.44 5.80
N LEU A 308 -30.17 8.97 4.55
CA LEU A 308 -31.34 8.61 3.76
C LEU A 308 -31.98 7.32 4.29
N SER A 309 -33.31 7.25 4.20
CA SER A 309 -34.04 6.00 4.28
C SER A 309 -33.72 5.11 3.06
N LEU A 310 -34.10 3.84 3.14
CA LEU A 310 -33.94 2.91 2.02
C LEU A 310 -34.83 3.31 0.81
N GLU A 311 -36.00 3.89 1.07
CA GLU A 311 -36.91 4.41 0.04
C GLU A 311 -36.30 5.66 -0.61
N GLU A 312 -35.81 6.61 0.19
CA GLU A 312 -35.17 7.84 -0.31
C GLU A 312 -33.92 7.52 -1.13
N LEU A 313 -33.16 6.47 -0.77
CA LEU A 313 -32.04 5.99 -1.55
C LEU A 313 -32.48 5.49 -2.94
N GLN A 314 -33.55 4.70 -3.00
CA GLN A 314 -34.10 4.16 -4.24
C GLN A 314 -34.57 5.28 -5.16
N ASP A 315 -35.34 6.22 -4.62
CA ASP A 315 -35.88 7.37 -5.36
C ASP A 315 -34.77 8.28 -5.90
N ARG A 316 -33.70 8.47 -5.11
CA ARG A 316 -32.62 9.41 -5.46
C ARG A 316 -31.58 8.82 -6.41
N TYR A 317 -31.25 7.54 -6.29
CA TYR A 317 -30.14 6.92 -7.04
C TYR A 317 -30.55 5.89 -8.09
N SER A 318 -31.78 5.38 -8.07
CA SER A 318 -32.35 4.29 -8.89
C SER A 318 -32.41 2.92 -8.22
N ASP A 319 -33.35 2.10 -8.73
CA ASP A 319 -33.53 0.68 -8.40
C ASP A 319 -32.25 -0.15 -8.52
N ARG A 320 -31.38 0.18 -9.49
CA ARG A 320 -30.15 -0.56 -9.73
C ARG A 320 -29.16 -0.40 -8.59
N ILE A 321 -29.01 0.82 -8.07
CA ILE A 321 -28.14 1.10 -6.92
C ILE A 321 -28.74 0.51 -5.65
N PHE A 322 -30.05 0.68 -5.45
CA PHE A 322 -30.77 0.08 -4.33
C PHE A 322 -30.60 -1.44 -4.28
N SER A 323 -30.86 -2.13 -5.39
CA SER A 323 -30.68 -3.58 -5.53
C SER A 323 -29.23 -3.98 -5.27
N ARG A 324 -28.26 -3.23 -5.80
CA ARG A 324 -26.83 -3.52 -5.61
C ARG A 324 -26.41 -3.44 -4.15
N ILE A 325 -26.88 -2.42 -3.44
CA ILE A 325 -26.55 -2.21 -2.01
C ILE A 325 -27.22 -3.30 -1.17
N THR A 326 -28.53 -3.48 -1.31
CA THR A 326 -29.30 -4.44 -0.48
C THR A 326 -28.87 -5.89 -0.68
N SER A 327 -28.33 -6.26 -1.85
CA SER A 327 -27.84 -7.62 -2.12
C SER A 327 -26.40 -7.88 -1.68
N ASN A 328 -25.53 -6.86 -1.61
CA ASN A 328 -24.08 -7.05 -1.43
C ASN A 328 -23.51 -6.40 -0.17
N TYR A 329 -24.35 -5.74 0.63
CA TYR A 329 -23.92 -5.02 1.83
C TYR A 329 -24.63 -5.57 3.06
N THR A 330 -23.88 -5.70 4.15
CA THR A 330 -24.45 -5.90 5.48
C THR A 330 -25.05 -4.58 5.95
N VAL A 331 -26.38 -4.50 5.91
CA VAL A 331 -27.14 -3.29 6.23
C VAL A 331 -27.31 -3.12 7.74
N CYS A 332 -26.85 -1.98 8.27
CA CYS A 332 -26.89 -1.63 9.68
C CYS A 332 -27.69 -0.34 9.88
N LYS A 333 -28.88 -0.45 10.49
CA LYS A 333 -29.71 0.71 10.85
C LYS A 333 -29.27 1.30 12.19
N LEU A 334 -28.88 2.57 12.20
CA LEU A 334 -28.59 3.35 13.40
C LEU A 334 -29.64 4.43 13.60
N THR A 335 -30.36 4.36 14.71
CA THR A 335 -31.40 5.30 15.10
C THR A 335 -31.11 5.86 16.49
N GLY A 336 -31.80 6.96 16.83
CA GLY A 336 -31.69 7.62 18.11
C GLY A 336 -31.49 9.14 18.00
N PRO A 337 -31.34 9.81 19.15
CA PRO A 337 -31.12 11.25 19.21
C PRO A 337 -29.73 11.63 18.67
N ASP A 338 -29.57 12.90 18.27
CA ASP A 338 -28.27 13.42 17.85
C ASP A 338 -27.31 13.50 19.06
N ILE A 339 -26.34 12.60 19.09
CA ILE A 339 -25.36 12.48 20.17
C ILE A 339 -24.44 13.71 20.22
N ARG A 340 -24.21 14.39 19.10
CA ARG A 340 -23.40 15.63 19.05
C ARG A 340 -24.12 16.72 19.85
N VAL A 341 -25.44 16.81 19.71
CA VAL A 341 -26.28 17.73 20.49
C VAL A 341 -26.27 17.35 21.96
N LEU A 342 -26.48 16.07 22.29
CA LEU A 342 -26.45 15.60 23.69
C LEU A 342 -25.11 15.88 24.39
N LYS A 343 -23.99 15.65 23.71
CA LYS A 343 -22.64 15.98 24.21
C LYS A 343 -22.48 17.49 24.44
N LYS A 344 -22.95 18.33 23.52
CA LYS A 344 -22.89 19.79 23.65
C LYS A 344 -23.73 20.29 24.83
N VAL A 345 -24.93 19.75 25.01
CA VAL A 345 -25.82 20.09 26.13
C VAL A 345 -25.20 19.69 27.47
N ARG A 346 -24.66 18.48 27.60
CA ARG A 346 -24.01 18.02 28.85
C ARG A 346 -22.78 18.87 29.20
N ARG A 347 -22.00 19.28 28.20
CA ARG A 347 -20.81 20.15 28.39
C ARG A 347 -21.20 21.58 28.81
N ASN A 348 -22.32 22.10 28.32
CA ASN A 348 -22.78 23.45 28.66
C ASN A 348 -23.60 23.47 29.96
N GLY A 349 -24.29 22.38 30.31
CA GLY A 349 -25.06 22.26 31.54
C GLY A 349 -24.21 22.18 32.81
N THR A 350 -22.94 21.79 32.69
CA THR A 350 -21.96 21.79 33.79
C THR A 350 -21.41 23.20 34.11
N TYR A 351 -21.62 24.20 33.25
CA TYR A 351 -21.18 25.60 33.46
C TYR A 351 -22.22 26.49 34.16
N LYS A 352 -23.43 25.98 34.48
CA LYS A 352 -24.50 26.75 35.13
C LYS A 352 -24.69 26.46 36.63
N THR A 353 -23.76 25.75 37.25
CA THR A 353 -23.70 25.56 38.70
C THR A 353 -22.28 25.86 39.17
N SER A 354 -21.98 27.15 39.28
CA SER A 354 -20.83 27.69 40.00
C SER A 354 -21.28 28.92 40.77
#